data_AF-A0A4V3IS74-F1
#
_entry.id   AF-A0A4V3IS74-F1
#
_cell.length_a   1.000
_cell.length_b   1.000
_cell.length_c   1.000
_cell.angle_alpha   90.00
_cell.angle_beta   90.00
_cell.angle_gamma   90.00
#
_symmetry.space_group_name_H-M   'P 1'
#
loop_
_entity.id
_entity.type
_entity.pdbx_description
1 polymer ?
#
loop_
_entity_poly.entity_id
_entity_poly.type
_entity_poly.pdbx_seq_one_letter_code
_entity_poly.pdbx_strand_id
1 'polypeptide(L)' 'MSRTAVLSDSEWARLEPLMPSSKNCVGRPFQDHRRILEGIIYRYRAGIP' A
#
# COMPACT_ATOMS: atom_id res chain seq x y z
N MET A 1 7.89 11.08 -11.10
CA MET A 1 6.87 10.05 -10.79
C MET A 1 7.21 8.81 -11.59
N SER A 2 7.74 7.75 -10.96
CA SER A 2 7.98 6.50 -11.69
C SER A 2 6.63 5.93 -12.14
N ARG A 3 6.58 5.20 -13.27
CA ARG A 3 5.34 4.60 -13.78
C ARG A 3 4.68 3.61 -12.80
N THR A 4 5.39 3.22 -11.74
CA THR A 4 4.99 2.22 -10.77
C THR A 4 4.74 2.77 -9.37
N ALA A 5 5.41 3.84 -8.93
CA ALA A 5 5.17 4.44 -7.62
C ALA A 5 4.06 5.49 -7.73
N VAL A 6 2.88 5.13 -7.22
CA VAL A 6 1.70 6.00 -7.26
C VAL A 6 1.69 6.98 -6.08
N LEU A 7 2.28 6.59 -4.95
CA LEU A 7 2.36 7.41 -3.75
C LEU A 7 3.75 8.03 -3.63
N SER A 8 3.80 9.33 -3.38
CA SER A 8 5.04 9.99 -2.94
C SER A 8 5.40 9.55 -1.52
N ASP A 9 6.67 9.70 -1.14
CA ASP A 9 7.13 9.29 0.20
C ASP A 9 6.46 10.09 1.33
N SER A 10 6.09 11.35 1.07
CA SER A 10 5.36 12.20 2.02
C SER A 10 3.90 11.79 2.20
N GLU A 11 3.24 11.33 1.14
CA GLU A 11 1.91 10.74 1.21
C GLU A 11 1.97 9.38 1.91
N TRP A 12 2.97 8.56 1.57
CA TRP A 12 3.19 7.26 2.21
C TRP A 12 3.40 7.40 3.71
N ALA A 13 4.24 8.34 4.15
CA ALA A 13 4.51 8.58 5.57
C ALA A 13 3.26 8.95 6.39
N ARG A 14 2.23 9.51 5.76
CA ARG A 14 0.94 9.80 6.41
C ARG A 14 0.02 8.58 6.50
N LEU A 15 0.12 7.67 5.53
CA LEU A 15 -0.71 6.47 5.44
C LEU A 15 -0.13 5.28 6.22
N GLU A 16 1.18 5.12 6.21
CA GLU A 16 1.91 4.06 6.91
C GLU A 16 1.47 3.86 8.38
N PRO A 17 1.33 4.89 9.23
CA PRO A 17 0.91 4.70 10.62
C PRO A 17 -0.54 4.22 10.78
N LEU A 18 -1.36 4.33 9.73
CA LEU A 18 -2.75 3.84 9.72
C LEU A 18 -2.84 2.37 9.29
N MET A 19 -1.72 1.78 8.85
CA MET A 19 -1.72 0.38 8.41
C MET A 19 -1.82 -0.58 9.58
N PRO A 20 -2.53 -1.71 9.41
CA PRO A 20 -2.57 -2.75 10.43
C PRO A 20 -1.15 -3.27 10.67
N SER A 21 -0.71 -3.24 11.91
CA SER A 21 0.61 -3.74 12.28
C SER A 21 0.62 -5.27 12.26
N SER A 22 1.55 -5.88 11.53
CA SER A 22 1.74 -7.33 11.50
C SER A 22 2.31 -7.92 12.79
N LYS A 23 2.63 -7.07 13.79
CA LYS A 23 3.37 -7.44 15.01
C LYS A 23 2.75 -8.59 15.81
N ASN A 24 1.45 -8.87 15.66
CA ASN A 24 0.74 -9.93 16.38
C ASN A 24 -0.06 -10.88 15.48
N CYS A 25 0.17 -10.88 14.16
CA CYS A 25 -0.52 -11.83 13.28
C CYS A 25 0.18 -13.19 13.28
N VAL A 26 -0.43 -14.18 13.91
CA VAL A 26 -0.04 -15.59 13.83
C VAL A 26 -0.43 -16.11 12.45
N GLY A 27 0.42 -15.88 11.45
CA GLY A 27 0.15 -16.19 10.05
C GLY A 27 1.26 -15.71 9.12
N ARG A 28 0.98 -15.60 7.81
CA ARG A 28 1.94 -15.06 6.84
C ARG A 28 2.20 -13.58 7.18
N PRO A 29 3.46 -13.14 7.28
CA PRO A 29 3.77 -11.72 7.49
C PRO A 29 3.11 -10.89 6.38
N PHE A 30 2.56 -9.74 6.74
CA PHE A 30 2.00 -8.82 5.74
C PHE A 30 3.09 -8.48 4.71
N GLN A 31 2.74 -8.55 3.43
CA GLN A 31 3.62 -8.03 2.38
C GLN A 31 3.74 -6.51 2.53
N ASP A 32 4.73 -5.92 1.85
CA ASP A 32 4.93 -4.47 1.79
C ASP A 32 3.61 -3.74 1.55
N HIS A 33 3.13 -3.03 2.59
CA HIS A 33 1.83 -2.35 2.59
C HIS A 33 1.76 -1.29 1.49
N ARG A 34 2.89 -0.68 1.14
CA ARG A 34 2.95 0.32 0.08
C ARG A 34 2.55 -0.28 -1.25
N ARG A 35 3.10 -1.46 -1.55
CA ARG A 35 2.84 -2.18 -2.79
C ARG A 35 1.38 -2.62 -2.91
N ILE A 36 0.75 -3.02 -1.80
CA ILE A 36 -0.68 -3.37 -1.77
C ILE A 36 -1.53 -2.14 -2.07
N LEU A 37 -1.28 -1.03 -1.38
CA LEU A 37 -2.04 0.20 -1.57
C LEU A 37 -1.88 0.79 -2.97
N GLU A 38 -0.66 0.80 -3.52
CA GLU A 38 -0.42 1.23 -4.90
C GLU A 38 -1.17 0.34 -5.91
N GLY A 39 -1.26 -0.97 -5.65
CA GLY A 39 -2.06 -1.90 -6.45
C GLY A 39 -3.57 -1.62 -6.37
N ILE A 40 -4.09 -1.28 -5.19
CA ILE A 40 -5.49 -0.88 -4.99
C ILE A 40 -5.78 0.41 -5.77
N ILE A 41 -4.94 1.43 -5.61
CA ILE A 41 -5.09 2.71 -6.32
C ILE A 41 -5.05 2.49 -7.84
N TYR A 42 -4.16 1.62 -8.31
CA TYR A 42 -4.08 1.26 -9.73
C TYR A 42 -5.41 0.64 -10.21
N ARG A 43 -5.97 -0.35 -9.49
CA ARG A 43 -7.25 -0.96 -9.87
C ARG A 43 -8.39 0.04 -9.94
N TYR A 44 -8.50 0.93 -8.95
CA TYR A 44 -9.49 2.00 -8.94
C TYR A 44 -9.33 2.96 -10.13
N ARG A 45 -8.09 3.34 -10.48
CA ARG A 45 -7.81 4.22 -11.63
C ARG A 45 -8.08 3.53 -12.97
N ALA A 46 -7.79 2.23 -13.07
CA ALA A 46 -7.94 1.46 -14.30
C ALA A 46 -9.36 0.92 -14.50
N GLY A 47 -10.26 1.07 -13.52
CA GLY A 47 -11.61 0.50 -13.55
C GLY A 47 -11.63 -1.02 -13.49
N ILE A 48 -10.65 -1.63 -12.83
CA ILE A 48 -10.53 -3.09 -12.70
C ILE A 48 -11.23 -3.51 -11.40
N PRO A 49 -12.35 -4.25 -11.46
CA PRO A 49 -13.00 -4.80 -10.27
C PRO A 49 -12.16 -5.88 -9.56
#